data_AF-A0A519BTQ5-F1
#
_entry.id   AF-A0A519BTQ5-F1
#
_cell.length_a   1.000
_cell.length_b   1.000
_cell.length_c   1.000
_cell.angle_alpha   90.00
_cell.angle_beta   90.00
_cell.angle_gamma   90.00
#
_symmetry.space_group_name_H-M   'P 1'
#
loop_
_entity.id
_entity.type
_entity.pdbx_description
1 polymer ?
#
loop_
_entity_poly.entity_id
_entity_poly.type
_entity_poly.pdbx_seq_one_letter_code
_entity_poly.pdbx_strand_id
1 'polypeptide(L)'
;MVEAKKKHKKRSRHAYDKTEEVTRVRLPKDEQVFGVVDVRLGMGKSRIRCADGKERICRVPGALKRRLWVRPGNIVIVKPWEYEGDRKGDIIYNYKPIQVKWLRKNRHLKDLLEQEEF
;
A
#
# COMPACT_ATOMS: atom_id res chain seq x y z
N MET A 1 39.45 2.46 38.97
CA MET A 1 39.35 2.23 37.51
C MET A 1 38.02 1.55 37.25
N VAL A 2 37.04 2.22 36.64
CA VAL A 2 35.70 1.65 36.43
C VAL A 2 35.45 1.55 34.93
N GLU A 3 35.38 0.32 34.46
CA GLU A 3 35.29 -0.09 33.07
C GLU A 3 33.86 0.12 32.55
N ALA A 4 33.68 1.15 31.71
CA ALA A 4 32.38 1.46 31.11
C ALA A 4 32.09 0.54 29.91
N LYS A 5 31.44 -0.61 30.18
CA LYS A 5 30.86 -1.48 29.14
C LYS A 5 29.75 -0.76 28.37
N LYS A 6 30.07 -0.19 27.20
CA LYS A 6 29.08 0.33 26.24
C LYS A 6 28.21 -0.81 25.70
N LYS A 7 27.00 -0.95 26.24
CA LYS A 7 25.94 -1.85 25.74
C LYS A 7 25.68 -1.60 24.24
N HIS A 8 26.07 -2.55 23.39
CA HIS A 8 25.61 -2.63 22.01
C HIS A 8 24.09 -2.86 21.99
N LYS A 9 23.32 -1.78 21.83
CA LYS A 9 21.88 -1.84 21.57
C LYS A 9 21.68 -2.35 20.14
N LYS A 10 21.61 -3.67 19.96
CA LYS A 10 21.17 -4.31 18.71
C LYS A 10 19.79 -3.73 18.35
N ARG A 11 19.76 -2.77 17.42
CA ARG A 11 18.53 -2.35 16.76
C ARG A 11 17.99 -3.59 16.07
N SER A 12 16.88 -4.12 16.58
CA SER A 12 16.11 -5.20 15.96
C SER A 12 15.94 -4.86 14.48
N ARG A 13 16.77 -5.51 13.66
CA ARG A 13 16.62 -5.54 12.20
C ARG A 13 15.24 -6.17 12.04
N HIS A 14 14.28 -5.36 11.62
CA HIS A 14 12.92 -5.81 11.35
C HIS A 14 13.03 -7.11 10.56
N ALA A 15 12.64 -8.21 11.20
CA ALA A 15 12.54 -9.50 10.57
C ALA A 15 11.64 -9.27 9.35
N TYR A 16 12.26 -9.38 8.18
CA TYR A 16 11.52 -9.55 6.95
C TYR A 16 10.84 -10.90 7.12
N ASP A 17 9.60 -10.88 7.62
CA ASP A 17 8.83 -12.08 7.91
C ASP A 17 8.71 -12.86 6.60
N LYS A 18 9.52 -13.91 6.52
CA LYS A 18 9.83 -14.67 5.30
C LYS A 18 8.92 -15.88 5.18
N THR A 19 7.78 -15.87 5.86
CA THR A 19 6.90 -17.04 5.96
C THR A 19 5.47 -16.67 6.36
N GLU A 20 4.84 -15.69 5.69
CA GLU A 20 3.37 -15.60 5.76
C GLU A 20 2.78 -16.49 4.66
N GLU A 21 2.42 -17.72 5.03
CA GLU A 21 1.38 -18.46 4.33
C GLU A 21 0.19 -17.52 4.10
N VAL A 22 -0.36 -17.53 2.89
CA VAL A 22 -1.46 -16.63 2.50
C VAL A 22 -2.75 -17.14 3.14
N THR A 23 -2.88 -17.04 4.46
CA THR A 23 -4.06 -17.52 5.17
C THR A 23 -5.26 -16.61 4.88
N ARG A 24 -5.06 -15.29 4.75
CA ARG A 24 -6.14 -14.31 4.46
C ARG A 24 -5.62 -13.08 3.71
N VAL A 25 -6.11 -12.85 2.49
CA VAL A 25 -5.89 -11.59 1.75
C VAL A 25 -6.96 -10.59 2.15
N ARG A 26 -6.56 -9.38 2.56
CA ARG A 26 -7.49 -8.30 2.87
C ARG A 26 -8.17 -7.82 1.58
N LEU A 27 -9.49 -7.74 1.57
CA LEU A 27 -10.25 -7.10 0.50
C LEU A 27 -10.64 -5.67 0.93
N PRO A 28 -10.84 -4.74 -0.02
CA PRO A 28 -11.47 -3.45 0.28
C PRO A 28 -12.86 -3.67 0.86
N LYS A 29 -13.26 -2.79 1.76
CA LYS A 29 -14.57 -2.77 2.43
C LYS A 29 -15.12 -1.35 2.41
N ASP A 30 -16.44 -1.23 2.46
CA ASP A 30 -17.14 0.05 2.48
C ASP A 30 -16.77 0.89 1.23
N GLU A 31 -16.39 2.14 1.41
CA GLU A 31 -15.97 3.06 0.34
C GLU A 31 -14.49 2.88 -0.09
N GLN A 32 -13.80 1.84 0.38
CA GLN A 32 -12.44 1.57 -0.05
C GLN A 32 -12.42 1.04 -1.48
N VAL A 33 -11.42 1.46 -2.25
CA VAL A 33 -11.22 1.04 -3.63
C VAL A 33 -9.83 0.48 -3.83
N PHE A 34 -9.68 -0.43 -4.78
CA PHE A 34 -8.36 -0.82 -5.27
C PHE A 34 -7.74 0.31 -6.07
N GLY A 35 -6.41 0.38 -6.08
CA GLY A 35 -5.70 1.28 -6.98
C GLY A 35 -4.28 0.82 -7.28
N VAL A 36 -3.76 1.29 -8.42
CA VAL A 36 -2.37 1.14 -8.83
C VAL A 36 -1.63 2.43 -8.57
N VAL A 37 -0.48 2.33 -7.93
CA VAL A 37 0.42 3.46 -7.77
C VAL A 37 1.02 3.81 -9.12
N ASP A 38 0.67 4.98 -9.65
CA ASP A 38 1.22 5.49 -10.89
C ASP A 38 2.58 6.16 -10.63
N VAL A 39 2.54 7.39 -10.07
CA VAL A 39 3.74 8.18 -9.78
C VAL A 39 3.81 8.60 -8.31
N ARG A 40 5.01 8.62 -7.76
CA ARG A 40 5.26 9.22 -6.43
C ARG A 40 5.48 10.73 -6.57
N LEU A 41 4.63 11.52 -5.93
CA LEU A 41 4.66 12.99 -6.01
C LEU A 41 5.55 13.66 -4.95
N GLY A 42 6.07 12.88 -3.99
CA GLY A 42 6.86 13.41 -2.88
C GLY A 42 6.01 13.78 -1.65
N MET A 43 6.66 14.19 -0.56
CA MET A 43 6.02 14.52 0.74
C MET A 43 5.05 13.44 1.29
N GLY A 44 5.25 12.17 0.92
CA GLY A 44 4.35 11.08 1.29
C GLY A 44 3.01 11.06 0.53
N LYS A 45 2.94 11.74 -0.62
CA LYS A 45 1.84 11.71 -1.57
C LYS A 45 2.21 10.88 -2.80
N SER A 46 1.22 10.23 -3.42
CA SER A 46 1.37 9.50 -4.67
C SER A 46 0.10 9.63 -5.51
N ARG A 47 0.25 9.68 -6.82
CA ARG A 47 -0.87 9.57 -7.76
C ARG A 47 -1.24 8.08 -7.87
N ILE A 48 -2.51 7.79 -7.63
CA ILE A 48 -3.06 6.43 -7.70
C ILE A 48 -4.17 6.42 -8.74
N ARG A 49 -4.07 5.49 -9.70
CA ARG A 49 -5.17 5.16 -10.60
C ARG A 49 -6.08 4.16 -9.90
N CYS A 50 -7.32 4.53 -9.63
CA CYS A 50 -8.24 3.72 -8.86
C CYS A 50 -9.15 2.87 -9.76
N ALA A 51 -9.68 1.77 -9.22
CA ALA A 51 -10.54 0.83 -9.94
C ALA A 51 -11.83 1.45 -10.49
N ASP A 52 -12.27 2.55 -9.90
CA ASP A 52 -13.45 3.29 -10.31
C ASP A 52 -13.18 4.27 -11.48
N GLY A 53 -11.99 4.20 -12.09
CA GLY A 53 -11.60 5.05 -13.21
C GLY A 53 -11.10 6.44 -12.84
N LYS A 54 -11.04 6.78 -11.55
CA LYS A 54 -10.57 8.09 -11.10
C LYS A 54 -9.10 8.07 -10.70
N GLU A 55 -8.41 9.16 -11.00
CA GLU A 55 -7.04 9.40 -10.51
C GLU A 55 -7.07 10.24 -9.23
N ARG A 56 -6.46 9.72 -8.17
CA ARG A 56 -6.45 10.36 -6.86
C ARG A 56 -5.04 10.64 -6.38
N ILE A 57 -4.84 11.82 -5.79
CA ILE A 57 -3.66 12.13 -5.01
C ILE A 57 -3.86 11.55 -3.62
N CYS A 58 -3.20 10.42 -3.37
CA CYS A 58 -3.33 9.71 -2.11
C CYS A 58 -2.17 10.02 -1.16
N ARG A 59 -2.48 10.26 0.11
CA ARG A 59 -1.50 10.43 1.19
C ARG A 59 -1.27 9.11 1.91
N VAL A 60 -0.05 8.89 2.41
CA VAL A 60 0.21 7.84 3.40
C VAL A 60 -0.01 8.40 4.81
N PRO A 61 -0.99 7.90 5.59
CA PRO A 61 -1.21 8.33 6.97
C PRO A 61 0.07 8.18 7.81
N GLY A 62 0.31 9.13 8.72
CA GLY A 62 1.56 9.17 9.51
C GLY A 62 1.83 7.88 10.29
N ALA A 63 0.77 7.28 10.84
CA ALA A 63 0.83 5.99 11.55
C ALA A 63 1.34 4.84 10.66
N LEU A 64 1.04 4.89 9.36
CA LEU A 64 1.38 3.85 8.38
C LEU A 64 2.67 4.13 7.62
N LYS A 65 3.19 5.37 7.67
CA LYS A 65 4.38 5.82 6.91
C LYS A 65 5.64 4.98 7.18
N ARG A 66 5.76 4.38 8.36
CA ARG A 66 6.89 3.48 8.72
C ARG A 66 6.72 2.05 8.21
N ARG A 67 5.49 1.61 7.91
CA ARG A 67 5.15 0.23 7.56
C ARG A 67 4.81 0.06 6.07
N LEU A 68 4.22 1.08 5.46
CA LEU A 68 3.82 1.05 4.06
C LEU A 68 4.98 1.50 3.16
N TRP A 69 5.57 0.52 2.48
CA TRP A 69 6.49 0.79 1.39
C TRP A 69 5.73 0.82 0.07
N VAL A 70 5.40 2.02 -0.39
CA VAL A 70 4.64 2.24 -1.64
C VAL A 70 5.59 2.56 -2.78
N ARG A 71 5.62 1.77 -3.86
CA ARG A 71 6.37 2.05 -5.10
C ARG A 71 5.41 2.14 -6.30
N PRO A 72 5.79 2.83 -7.39
CA PRO A 72 5.10 2.73 -8.68
C PRO A 72 4.85 1.26 -9.07
N GLY A 73 3.68 0.96 -9.62
CA GLY A 73 3.24 -0.38 -9.99
C GLY A 73 2.71 -1.24 -8.84
N ASN A 74 2.80 -0.81 -7.58
CA ASN A 74 2.19 -1.56 -6.48
C ASN A 74 0.66 -1.44 -6.50
N ILE A 75 -0.01 -2.54 -6.16
CA ILE A 75 -1.45 -2.55 -5.89
C ILE A 75 -1.68 -2.15 -4.44
N VAL A 76 -2.58 -1.21 -4.22
CA VAL A 76 -2.90 -0.65 -2.89
C VAL A 76 -4.41 -0.62 -2.65
N ILE A 77 -4.79 -0.50 -1.38
CA ILE A 77 -6.15 -0.10 -0.99
C ILE A 77 -6.13 1.39 -0.68
N VAL A 78 -7.01 2.12 -1.35
CA VAL A 78 -7.25 3.54 -1.13
C VAL A 78 -8.57 3.71 -0.40
N LYS A 79 -8.60 4.58 0.59
CA LYS A 79 -9.83 5.15 1.13
C LYS A 79 -9.97 6.58 0.62
N PRO A 80 -10.94 6.87 -0.26
CA PRO A 80 -11.30 8.23 -0.63
C PRO A 80 -11.60 9.07 0.62
N TRP A 81 -11.31 10.36 0.57
CA TRP A 81 -11.73 11.27 1.62
C TRP A 81 -13.23 11.54 1.54
N GLU A 82 -13.86 11.83 2.68
CA GLU A 82 -15.28 12.22 2.74
C GLU A 82 -15.53 13.49 1.92
N TYR A 83 -14.57 14.42 1.95
CA TYR A 83 -14.58 15.65 1.15
C TYR A 83 -13.51 15.57 0.07
N GLU A 84 -13.87 15.93 -1.17
CA GLU A 84 -13.02 15.79 -2.36
C GLU A 84 -12.55 14.35 -2.64
N GLY A 85 -13.36 13.36 -2.25
CA GLY A 85 -13.07 11.94 -2.44
C GLY A 85 -12.80 11.54 -3.88
N ASP A 86 -13.25 12.32 -4.86
CA ASP A 86 -12.95 12.08 -6.28
C ASP A 86 -11.50 12.38 -6.66
N ARG A 87 -10.81 13.23 -5.89
CA ARG A 87 -9.45 13.72 -6.20
C ARG A 87 -8.42 13.32 -5.14
N LYS A 88 -8.84 13.07 -3.91
CA LYS A 88 -7.94 12.82 -2.77
C LYS A 88 -8.36 11.58 -1.99
N GLY A 89 -7.37 10.98 -1.33
CA GLY A 89 -7.60 9.81 -0.48
C GLY A 89 -6.39 9.47 0.37
N ASP A 90 -6.52 8.40 1.15
CA ASP A 90 -5.44 7.85 1.96
C ASP A 90 -5.12 6.41 1.55
N ILE A 91 -3.82 6.08 1.53
CA ILE A 91 -3.33 4.72 1.29
C ILE A 91 -3.36 3.96 2.61
N ILE A 92 -4.21 2.94 2.71
CA ILE A 92 -4.39 2.15 3.93
C ILE A 92 -3.56 0.87 3.90
N TYR A 93 -3.41 0.26 2.73
CA TYR A 93 -2.76 -1.04 2.59
C TYR A 93 -1.98 -1.15 1.28
N ASN A 94 -0.86 -1.86 1.32
CA ASN A 94 -0.05 -2.19 0.16
C ASN A 94 0.05 -3.70 0.04
N TYR A 95 -0.41 -4.25 -1.09
CA TYR A 95 -0.37 -5.68 -1.31
C TYR A 95 1.06 -6.15 -1.62
N LYS A 96 1.42 -7.29 -1.03
CA LYS A 96 2.64 -8.03 -1.41
C LYS A 96 2.43 -8.69 -2.78
N PRO A 97 3.49 -8.96 -3.55
CA PRO A 97 3.37 -9.62 -4.86
C PRO A 97 2.60 -10.95 -4.83
N ILE A 98 2.77 -11.74 -3.76
CA ILE A 98 2.03 -13.00 -3.56
C ILE A 98 0.52 -12.78 -3.40
N GLN A 99 0.12 -11.71 -2.69
CA GLN A 99 -1.27 -11.35 -2.51
C GLN A 99 -1.86 -10.80 -3.82
N VAL A 100 -1.09 -10.05 -4.60
CA VAL A 100 -1.50 -9.59 -5.94
C VAL A 100 -1.77 -10.78 -6.86
N LYS A 101 -0.92 -11.81 -6.87
CA LYS A 101 -1.17 -13.05 -7.64
C LYS A 101 -2.48 -13.72 -7.22
N TRP A 102 -2.75 -13.80 -5.92
CA TRP A 102 -4.01 -14.33 -5.40
C TRP A 102 -5.21 -13.48 -5.84
N LEU A 103 -5.12 -12.16 -5.76
CA LEU A 103 -6.18 -11.23 -6.19
C LEU A 103 -6.47 -11.35 -7.69
N ARG A 104 -5.42 -11.48 -8.52
CA ARG A 104 -5.53 -11.74 -9.97
C ARG A 104 -6.22 -13.07 -10.24
N LYS A 105 -5.81 -14.15 -9.56
CA LYS A 105 -6.40 -15.49 -9.72
C LYS A 105 -7.90 -15.50 -9.38
N ASN A 106 -8.30 -14.75 -8.34
CA ASN A 106 -9.69 -14.64 -7.91
C ASN A 106 -10.48 -13.52 -8.62
N ARG A 107 -9.94 -12.93 -9.70
CA ARG A 107 -10.61 -11.92 -10.54
C ARG A 107 -11.06 -10.65 -9.82
N HIS A 108 -10.43 -10.31 -8.68
CA HIS A 108 -10.75 -9.08 -7.93
C HIS A 108 -10.13 -7.80 -8.52
N LEU A 109 -9.21 -7.94 -9.49
CA LEU A 109 -8.49 -6.81 -10.09
C LEU A 109 -8.86 -6.56 -11.55
N LYS A 110 -9.99 -7.11 -12.04
CA LYS A 110 -10.37 -6.98 -13.46
C LYS A 110 -10.42 -5.51 -13.89
N ASP A 111 -11.11 -4.69 -13.14
CA ASP A 111 -11.31 -3.26 -13.43
C ASP A 111 -9.99 -2.46 -13.45
N LEU A 112 -8.94 -2.96 -12.77
CA LEU A 112 -7.61 -2.35 -12.78
C LEU A 112 -6.78 -2.74 -14.00
N LEU A 113 -6.98 -3.96 -14.51
CA LEU A 113 -6.15 -4.55 -15.55
C LEU A 113 -6.64 -4.15 -16.95
N GLU A 114 -7.95 -3.94 -17.11
CA GLU A 114 -8.53 -3.46 -18.37
C GLU A 114 -8.04 -2.04 -18.75
N GLN A 115 -7.44 -1.31 -17.81
CA GLN A 115 -6.88 0.04 -18.03
C GLN A 115 -5.42 0.06 -18.50
N GLU A 116 -4.75 -1.08 -18.61
CA GLU A 116 -3.37 -1.20 -19.16
C GLU A 116 -3.36 -1.64 -20.63
N GLU A 117 -4.49 -1.99 -21.24
CA GLU A 117 -4.58 -2.55 -22.61
C GLU A 117 -5.12 -1.59 -23.70
N PHE A 118 -5.02 -0.27 -23.50
CA PHE A 118 -5.33 0.74 -24.53
C PHE A 118 -4.10 1.54 -24.95
#